data_AF-A0A6H9L2U8-F1
#
_entry.id   AF-A0A6H9L2U8-F1
#
_cell.length_a   1.000
_cell.length_b   1.000
_cell.length_c   1.000
_cell.angle_alpha   90.00
_cell.angle_beta   90.00
_cell.angle_gamma   90.00
#
_symmetry.space_group_name_H-M   'P 1'
#
loop_
_entity.id
_entity.type
_entity.pdbx_description
1 polymer ?
#
loop_
_entity_poly.entity_id
_entity_poly.type
_entity_poly.pdbx_seq_one_letter_code
_entity_poly.pdbx_strand_id
1 'polypeptide(L)' 'MAKIHEIPKKKECPSCAFEVDSNETHCTICNYEFPQGLNLDWKKLTAIFLLLVFIVFIFRLL' A
#
# COMPACT_ATOMS: atom_id res chain seq x y z
N MET A 1 -4.20 12.51 -22.93
CA MET A 1 -2.76 12.17 -22.78
C MET A 1 -2.58 11.58 -21.39
N ALA A 2 -2.70 10.26 -21.26
CA ALA A 2 -2.66 9.57 -19.96
C ALA A 2 -1.23 9.51 -19.43
N LYS A 3 -1.02 10.02 -18.21
CA LYS A 3 0.28 10.04 -17.54
C LYS A 3 0.58 8.62 -17.03
N ILE A 4 1.40 7.88 -17.76
CA ILE A 4 1.90 6.57 -17.36
C ILE A 4 2.79 6.81 -16.14
N HIS A 5 2.38 6.31 -14.97
CA HIS A 5 3.22 6.24 -13.78
C HIS A 5 4.35 5.23 -14.06
N GLU A 6 5.47 5.69 -14.59
CA GLU A 6 6.72 4.93 -14.54
C GLU A 6 7.10 4.77 -13.07
N ILE A 7 7.01 3.54 -12.57
CA ILE A 7 7.57 3.17 -11.27
C ILE A 7 9.08 3.03 -11.53
N PRO A 8 9.92 3.95 -11.05
CA PRO A 8 11.34 3.87 -11.33
C PRO A 8 11.89 2.60 -10.66
N LYS A 9 12.72 1.86 -11.40
CA LYS A 9 13.38 0.64 -10.88
C LYS A 9 14.23 0.95 -9.64
N LYS A 10 14.65 2.21 -9.51
CA LYS A 10 15.42 2.72 -8.40
C LYS A 10 14.70 3.90 -7.75
N LYS A 11 14.80 4.00 -6.43
CA LYS A 11 14.27 5.10 -5.60
C LYS A 11 15.43 5.77 -4.88
N GLU A 12 15.32 7.05 -4.57
CA GLU A 12 16.31 7.72 -3.74
C GLU A 12 16.02 7.46 -2.26
N CYS A 13 17.06 7.14 -1.49
CA CYS A 13 16.93 7.01 -0.04
C CYS A 13 16.63 8.39 0.58
N PRO A 14 15.55 8.54 1.37
CA PRO A 14 15.17 9.84 1.94
C PRO A 14 16.13 10.32 3.03
N SER A 15 16.96 9.43 3.57
CA SER A 15 17.92 9.75 4.64
C SER A 15 19.25 10.26 4.09
N CYS A 16 19.80 9.61 3.07
CA CYS A 16 21.13 9.91 2.55
C CYS A 16 21.17 10.33 1.06
N ALA A 17 20.02 10.40 0.39
CA ALA A 17 19.87 10.72 -1.03
C ALA A 17 20.64 9.79 -1.99
N PHE A 18 20.99 8.58 -1.54
CA PHE A 18 21.61 7.58 -2.39
C PHE A 18 20.57 6.83 -3.23
N GLU A 19 20.95 6.46 -4.45
CA GLU A 19 20.10 5.70 -5.37
C GLU A 19 20.06 4.21 -4.96
N VAL A 20 18.91 3.73 -4.50
CA VAL A 20 18.70 2.34 -4.07
C VAL A 20 17.68 1.63 -4.96
N ASP A 21 17.72 0.30 -5.03
CA ASP A 21 16.70 -0.45 -5.78
C ASP A 21 15.33 -0.33 -5.08
N SER A 22 14.26 -0.22 -5.87
CA SER A 22 12.91 -0.07 -5.33
C SER A 22 12.48 -1.29 -4.50
N ASN A 23 13.06 -2.47 -4.75
CA ASN A 23 12.80 -3.71 -4.04
C ASN A 23 13.62 -3.87 -2.74
N GLU A 24 14.61 -3.01 -2.49
CA GLU A 24 15.36 -3.05 -1.24
C GLU A 24 14.47 -2.62 -0.06
N THR A 25 14.54 -3.41 1.02
CA THR A 25 13.84 -3.18 2.28
C THR A 25 14.59 -2.23 3.22
N HIS A 26 15.90 -2.03 2.99
CA HIS A 26 16.74 -1.10 3.72
C HIS A 26 17.80 -0.50 2.79
N CYS A 27 18.31 0.68 3.10
CA CYS A 27 19.40 1.30 2.35
C CYS A 27 20.75 0.70 2.76
N THR A 28 21.52 0.17 1.82
CA THR A 28 22.84 -0.45 2.08
C THR A 28 23.92 0.49 2.61
N ILE A 29 23.74 1.81 2.54
CA ILE A 29 24.75 2.80 2.95
C ILE A 29 24.52 3.36 4.34
N CYS A 30 23.28 3.74 4.64
CA CYS A 30 22.93 4.33 5.94
C CYS A 30 22.07 3.40 6.81
N ASN A 31 21.71 2.23 6.28
CA ASN A 31 20.87 1.23 6.95
C ASN A 31 19.45 1.72 7.31
N TYR A 32 18.95 2.73 6.59
CA TYR A 32 17.58 3.22 6.75
C TYR A 32 16.57 2.17 6.27
N GLU A 33 15.62 1.80 7.13
CA GLU A 33 14.60 0.79 6.83
C GLU A 33 13.40 1.43 6.12
N PHE A 34 13.07 0.92 4.92
CA PHE A 34 11.97 1.44 4.13
C PHE A 34 10.63 0.89 4.64
N PRO A 35 9.58 1.73 4.68
CA PRO A 35 8.25 1.27 5.08
C PRO A 35 7.75 0.23 4.06
N GLN A 36 7.73 -1.03 4.48
CA GLN A 36 7.14 -2.11 3.73
C GLN A 36 5.63 -2.01 3.94
N GLY A 37 4.95 -1.31 3.03
CA GLY A 37 3.50 -1.20 3.07
C GLY A 37 2.89 -2.59 2.99
N LEU A 38 2.50 -3.16 4.13
CA LEU A 38 1.44 -4.16 4.18
C LEU A 38 0.21 -3.46 3.59
N ASN A 39 0.04 -3.60 2.28
CA ASN A 39 -1.15 -3.18 1.54
C ASN A 39 -2.32 -4.10 1.91
N LEU A 40 -2.57 -4.26 3.21
CA LEU A 40 -3.85 -4.68 3.71
C LEU A 40 -4.80 -3.57 3.25
N ASP A 41 -5.60 -3.84 2.24
CA ASP A 41 -6.67 -2.95 1.80
C ASP A 41 -7.75 -2.93 2.89
N TRP A 42 -7.49 -2.26 4.03
CA TRP A 42 -8.45 -2.09 5.13
C TRP A 42 -9.78 -1.52 4.61
N LYS A 43 -9.74 -0.76 3.51
CA LYS A 43 -10.91 -0.25 2.79
C LYS A 43 -11.75 -1.37 2.16
N LYS A 44 -11.14 -2.39 1.54
CA LYS A 44 -11.86 -3.55 0.98
C LYS A 44 -12.51 -4.37 2.08
N LEU A 45 -11.80 -4.59 3.19
CA LEU A 45 -12.32 -5.35 4.33
C LEU A 45 -13.54 -4.64 4.96
N THR A 46 -13.45 -3.31 5.13
CA THR A 46 -14.54 -2.49 5.64
C THR A 46 -15.76 -2.52 4.72
N ALA A 47 -15.55 -2.44 3.40
CA ALA A 47 -16.63 -2.52 2.42
C ALA A 47 -17.36 -3.87 2.45
N ILE A 48 -16.60 -4.98 2.56
CA ILE A 48 -17.18 -6.34 2.67
C ILE A 48 -18.03 -6.46 3.94
N PHE A 49 -17.54 -5.94 5.07
CA PHE A 49 -18.22 -6.03 6.36
C PHE A 49 -19.53 -5.24 6.36
N LEU A 50 -19.50 -4.01 5.82
CA LEU A 50 -20.69 -3.16 5.74
C LEU A 50 -21.78 -3.78 4.85
N LEU A 51 -21.38 -4.39 3.73
CA LEU A 51 -22.30 -5.07 2.82
C LEU A 51 -22.96 -6.28 3.49
N LEU A 52 -22.19 -7.08 4.23
CA LEU A 52 -22.71 -8.23 4.98
C LEU A 52 -23.74 -7.80 6.03
N VAL A 53 -23.43 -6.77 6.83
CA VAL A 53 -24.35 -6.23 7.84
C VAL A 53 -25.65 -5.74 7.19
N PHE A 54 -25.55 -5.06 6.05
CA PHE A 54 -26.72 -4.55 5.33
C PHE A 54 -27.63 -5.67 4.81
N ILE A 55 -27.05 -6.73 4.22
CA ILE A 55 -27.80 -7.89 3.74
C ILE A 55 -28.53 -8.59 4.89
N VAL A 56 -27.83 -8.83 6.01
CA VAL A 56 -28.43 -9.45 7.20
C VAL A 56 -29.55 -8.59 7.78
N PHE A 57 -29.39 -7.27 7.79
CA PHE A 57 -30.41 -6.34 8.27
C PHE A 57 -31.67 -6.39 7.41
N ILE A 58 -31.53 -6.38 6.08
CA ILE A 58 -32.68 -6.53 5.17
C ILE A 58 -33.36 -7.89 5.38
N PHE A 59 -32.59 -8.97 5.47
CA PHE A 59 -33.15 -10.32 5.68
C PHE A 59 -33.85 -10.50 7.03
N ARG A 60 -33.49 -9.69 8.03
CA ARG A 60 -34.15 -9.66 9.34
C ARG A 60 -35.43 -8.81 9.34
N LEU A 61 -35.51 -7.82 8.44
CA LEU A 61 -36.61 -6.87 8.35
C LEU A 61 -37.72 -7.35 7.41
N LEU A 62 -37.35 -8.12 6.37
CA LEU A 62 -38.25 -8.78 5.43
C LEU A 62 -38.82 -10.08 6.02
#